data_AF-A0A2N5YP50-F1
#
_entry.id   AF-A0A2N5YP50-F1
#
_cell.length_a   1.000
_cell.length_b   1.000
_cell.length_c   1.000
_cell.angle_alpha   90.00
_cell.angle_beta   90.00
_cell.angle_gamma   90.00
#
_symmetry.space_group_name_H-M   'P 1'
#
loop_
_entity.id
_entity.type
_entity.pdbx_description
1 polymer ?
#
loop_
_entity_poly.entity_id
_entity_poly.type
_entity_poly.pdbx_seq_one_letter_code
_entity_poly.pdbx_strand_id
1 'polypeptide(L)'
;MNDINNAFQKQYSESMQNSAKTLDGHIANENAVTNDYRGRAIYEFFQNAIDRAEGKIWVHLDPDGRRLIIANDGESFSIVKEEGRKYSDFESLCSINTSSKNQDESIGNKGVGFKSCWEYTSEVSICSVYEGRKWGFKMYNPLGKEQLDRFASDEIKDWLIQDNYLEVVQRHSKVPSFYFPERLDEEDCEVYFTDFPGAVTVIVFHDIEENKVADLEEKIEEFASHQIFFVQQLEKLQDKNVELNLSVGDYF
;
A
#
# COMPACT_ATOMS: atom_id res chain seq x y z
N MET A 1 20.97 -2.64 -0.81
CA MET A 1 20.51 -4.04 -0.94
C MET A 1 20.44 -4.73 0.42
N ASN A 2 21.46 -4.59 1.28
CA ASN A 2 21.42 -5.19 2.62
C ASN A 2 20.25 -4.64 3.46
N ASP A 3 20.03 -3.32 3.49
CA ASP A 3 18.98 -2.73 4.33
C ASP A 3 17.56 -3.04 3.86
N ILE A 4 17.32 -3.03 2.55
CA ILE A 4 16.05 -3.50 1.96
C ILE A 4 15.79 -4.93 2.43
N ASN A 5 16.73 -5.86 2.21
CA ASN A 5 16.55 -7.26 2.61
C ASN A 5 16.34 -7.42 4.12
N ASN A 6 17.10 -6.68 4.91
CA ASN A 6 16.98 -6.68 6.37
C ASN A 6 15.59 -6.21 6.82
N ALA A 7 14.99 -5.23 6.14
CA ALA A 7 13.65 -4.75 6.45
C ALA A 7 12.58 -5.85 6.26
N PHE A 8 12.61 -6.57 5.14
CA PHE A 8 11.68 -7.69 4.90
C PHE A 8 11.93 -8.85 5.87
N GLN A 9 13.19 -9.25 6.07
CA GLN A 9 13.52 -10.33 7.02
C GLN A 9 13.06 -9.98 8.43
N LYS A 10 13.25 -8.74 8.86
CA LYS A 10 12.75 -8.25 10.14
C LYS A 10 11.24 -8.32 10.21
N GLN A 11 10.53 -7.79 9.20
CA GLN A 11 9.07 -7.81 9.14
C GLN A 11 8.49 -9.23 9.20
N TYR A 12 9.07 -10.17 8.45
CA TYR A 12 8.63 -11.57 8.47
C TYR A 12 8.89 -12.22 9.82
N SER A 13 10.08 -12.00 10.39
CA SER A 13 10.45 -12.53 11.71
C SER A 13 9.52 -12.02 12.81
N GLU A 14 9.22 -10.73 12.82
CA GLU A 14 8.27 -10.11 13.77
C GLU A 14 6.84 -10.62 13.54
N SER A 15 6.44 -10.84 12.29
CA SER A 15 5.13 -11.42 11.96
C SER A 15 4.99 -12.84 12.51
N MET A 16 6.02 -13.68 12.36
CA MET A 16 6.03 -15.06 12.88
C MET A 16 6.08 -15.15 14.41
N GLN A 17 6.45 -14.08 15.11
CA GLN A 17 6.37 -14.02 16.59
C GLN A 17 4.93 -13.88 17.10
N ASN A 18 3.97 -13.52 16.25
CA ASN A 18 2.58 -13.42 16.66
C ASN A 18 1.98 -14.80 16.97
N SER A 19 1.18 -14.87 18.03
CA SER A 19 0.46 -16.10 18.38
C SER A 19 -0.63 -16.41 17.35
N ALA A 20 -1.04 -17.68 17.23
CA ALA A 20 -2.17 -18.07 16.39
C ALA A 20 -3.47 -17.29 16.72
N LYS A 21 -3.68 -16.94 18.01
CA LYS A 21 -4.80 -16.09 18.43
C LYS A 21 -4.69 -14.66 17.89
N THR A 22 -3.48 -14.11 17.86
CA THR A 22 -3.21 -12.78 17.28
C THR A 22 -3.43 -12.81 15.77
N LEU A 23 -2.92 -13.84 15.09
CA LEU A 23 -3.13 -14.08 13.67
C LEU A 23 -4.63 -14.07 13.33
N ASP A 24 -5.42 -14.86 14.06
CA ASP A 24 -6.87 -14.94 13.92
C ASP A 24 -7.56 -13.59 14.10
N GLY A 25 -7.19 -12.84 15.14
CA GLY A 25 -7.70 -11.51 15.40
C GLY A 25 -7.37 -10.50 14.30
N HIS A 26 -6.17 -10.59 13.70
CA HIS A 26 -5.76 -9.73 12.60
C HIS A 26 -6.56 -10.02 11.33
N ILE A 27 -6.76 -11.30 10.99
CA ILE A 27 -7.61 -11.69 9.84
C ILE A 27 -9.04 -11.17 10.04
N ALA A 28 -9.60 -11.34 11.23
CA ALA A 28 -10.95 -10.86 11.54
C ALA A 28 -11.05 -9.33 11.46
N ASN A 29 -10.03 -8.60 11.93
CA ASN A 29 -9.99 -7.14 11.87
C ASN A 29 -9.89 -6.62 10.42
N GLU A 30 -9.04 -7.21 9.58
CA GLU A 30 -8.93 -6.82 8.17
C GLU A 30 -10.28 -6.91 7.44
N ASN A 31 -11.04 -7.97 7.72
CA ASN A 31 -12.39 -8.14 7.15
C ASN A 31 -13.37 -7.07 7.64
N ALA A 32 -13.26 -6.63 8.90
CA ALA A 32 -14.12 -5.60 9.47
C ALA A 32 -13.81 -4.21 8.90
N VAL A 33 -12.53 -3.83 8.88
CA VAL A 33 -12.07 -2.51 8.40
C VAL A 33 -12.44 -2.28 6.94
N THR A 34 -12.39 -3.31 6.09
CA THR A 34 -12.75 -3.16 4.67
C THR A 34 -14.17 -2.62 4.46
N ASN A 35 -15.10 -2.81 5.41
CA ASN A 35 -16.46 -2.29 5.30
C ASN A 35 -16.61 -0.83 5.75
N ASP A 36 -15.77 -0.34 6.67
CA ASP A 36 -15.86 1.02 7.23
C ASP A 36 -15.26 2.10 6.30
N TYR A 37 -14.49 1.69 5.30
CA TYR A 37 -13.71 2.57 4.41
C TYR A 37 -14.24 2.63 2.98
N ARG A 38 -15.38 1.99 2.69
CA ARG A 38 -16.01 2.01 1.36
C ARG A 38 -16.26 3.45 0.89
N GLY A 39 -15.86 3.73 -0.34
CA GLY A 39 -16.03 5.01 -1.00
C GLY A 39 -14.97 6.06 -0.70
N ARG A 40 -14.03 5.81 0.24
CA ARG A 40 -12.99 6.78 0.62
C ARG A 40 -11.60 6.47 0.08
N ALA A 41 -11.39 5.28 -0.48
CA ALA A 41 -10.05 4.81 -0.82
C ALA A 41 -9.30 5.79 -1.72
N ILE A 42 -9.90 6.17 -2.85
CA ILE A 42 -9.25 7.05 -3.82
C ILE A 42 -8.81 8.38 -3.20
N TYR A 43 -9.63 8.98 -2.34
CA TYR A 43 -9.31 10.23 -1.64
C TYR A 43 -8.19 10.05 -0.62
N GLU A 44 -8.13 8.92 0.09
CA GLU A 44 -7.04 8.61 1.02
C GLU A 44 -5.70 8.47 0.30
N PHE A 45 -5.69 7.79 -0.87
CA PHE A 45 -4.48 7.68 -1.67
C PHE A 45 -4.07 9.01 -2.31
N PHE A 46 -5.02 9.83 -2.77
CA PHE A 46 -4.74 11.19 -3.21
C PHE A 46 -4.11 12.02 -2.08
N GLN A 47 -4.69 12.01 -0.88
CA GLN A 47 -4.15 12.72 0.28
C GLN A 47 -2.74 12.23 0.63
N ASN A 48 -2.49 10.91 0.63
CA ASN A 48 -1.17 10.36 0.89
C ASN A 48 -0.12 10.80 -0.15
N ALA A 49 -0.50 10.85 -1.43
CA ALA A 49 0.38 11.32 -2.50
C ALA A 49 0.70 12.82 -2.34
N ILE A 50 -0.31 13.60 -1.99
CA ILE A 50 -0.20 15.04 -1.73
C ILE A 50 0.71 15.34 -0.55
N ASP A 51 0.51 14.65 0.58
CA ASP A 51 1.30 14.87 1.79
C ASP A 51 2.80 14.65 1.57
N ARG A 52 3.15 13.83 0.58
CA ARG A 52 4.53 13.50 0.25
C ARG A 52 5.10 14.31 -0.90
N ALA A 53 4.29 14.75 -1.86
CA ALA A 53 4.76 15.38 -3.08
C ALA A 53 5.60 16.64 -2.81
N GLU A 54 6.60 16.86 -3.66
CA GLU A 54 7.37 18.11 -3.67
C GLU A 54 6.85 19.07 -4.73
N GLY A 55 6.49 18.55 -5.90
CA GLY A 55 5.98 19.36 -7.00
C GLY A 55 5.02 18.63 -7.93
N LYS A 56 4.98 17.29 -7.96
CA LYS A 56 4.21 16.52 -8.94
C LYS A 56 3.54 15.30 -8.34
N ILE A 57 2.30 15.11 -8.76
CA ILE A 57 1.51 13.91 -8.53
C ILE A 57 0.94 13.45 -9.86
N TRP A 58 0.93 12.14 -10.05
CA TRP A 58 0.28 11.50 -11.18
C TRP A 58 -0.75 10.51 -10.67
N VAL A 59 -1.95 10.58 -11.22
CA VAL A 59 -2.96 9.53 -11.06
C VAL A 59 -3.47 9.13 -12.43
N HIS A 60 -3.38 7.83 -12.69
CA HIS A 60 -3.66 7.24 -13.98
C HIS A 60 -4.48 5.98 -13.84
N LEU A 61 -5.65 5.98 -14.46
CA LEU A 61 -6.44 4.78 -14.64
C LEU A 61 -6.20 4.24 -16.05
N ASP A 62 -5.71 3.01 -16.13
CA ASP A 62 -5.60 2.20 -17.33
C ASP A 62 -6.79 1.21 -17.35
N PRO A 63 -7.90 1.54 -18.05
CA PRO A 63 -9.11 0.72 -18.03
C PRO A 63 -8.91 -0.64 -18.68
N ASP A 64 -8.13 -0.69 -19.76
CA ASP A 64 -7.89 -1.90 -20.55
C ASP A 64 -6.97 -2.88 -19.80
N GLY A 65 -5.90 -2.36 -19.19
CA GLY A 65 -5.05 -3.13 -18.29
C GLY A 65 -5.66 -3.37 -16.90
N ARG A 66 -6.80 -2.74 -16.59
CA ARG A 66 -7.49 -2.78 -15.28
C ARG A 66 -6.56 -2.39 -14.12
N ARG A 67 -5.82 -1.29 -14.29
CA ARG A 67 -4.84 -0.78 -13.32
C ARG A 67 -5.10 0.67 -12.94
N LEU A 68 -4.87 0.99 -11.67
CA LEU A 68 -4.81 2.37 -11.19
C LEU A 68 -3.40 2.63 -10.66
N ILE A 69 -2.76 3.67 -11.15
CA ILE A 69 -1.41 4.08 -10.78
C ILE A 69 -1.47 5.43 -10.10
N ILE A 70 -0.79 5.55 -8.96
CA ILE A 70 -0.67 6.78 -8.17
C ILE A 70 0.81 6.98 -7.87
N ALA A 71 1.39 8.06 -8.38
CA ALA A 71 2.80 8.38 -8.23
C ALA A 71 3.03 9.80 -7.70
N ASN A 72 4.14 10.03 -7.02
CA ASN A 72 4.58 11.36 -6.59
C ASN A 72 6.11 11.49 -6.60
N ASP A 73 6.58 12.74 -6.63
CA ASP A 73 8.00 13.11 -6.77
C ASP A 73 8.71 13.51 -5.48
N GLY A 74 8.06 13.42 -4.31
CA GLY A 74 8.60 13.96 -3.07
C GLY A 74 9.26 12.96 -2.13
N GLU A 75 8.74 12.79 -0.91
CA GLU A 75 9.39 11.93 0.09
C GLU A 75 9.26 10.44 -0.27
N SER A 76 10.41 9.79 -0.49
CA SER A 76 10.48 8.34 -0.72
C SER A 76 9.92 7.55 0.46
N PHE A 77 9.34 6.39 0.17
CA PHE A 77 8.89 5.45 1.19
C PHE A 77 10.08 4.88 1.99
N SER A 78 10.08 5.12 3.31
CA SER A 78 11.20 4.75 4.17
C SER A 78 11.17 3.28 4.60
N ILE A 79 12.32 2.59 4.48
CA ILE A 79 12.56 1.26 5.07
C ILE A 79 13.36 1.31 6.36
N VAL A 80 14.17 2.36 6.53
CA VAL A 80 14.92 2.62 7.75
C VAL A 80 14.16 3.65 8.57
N LYS A 81 14.10 3.40 9.88
CA LYS A 81 13.52 4.32 10.84
C LYS A 81 14.36 5.59 10.94
N GLU A 82 13.76 6.73 10.62
CA GLU A 82 14.36 8.04 10.81
C GLU A 82 14.38 8.46 12.29
N GLU A 83 15.30 9.37 12.64
CA GLU A 83 15.39 9.91 13.98
C GLU A 83 14.07 10.58 14.40
N GLY A 84 13.57 10.24 15.59
CA GLY A 84 12.31 10.78 16.12
C GLY A 84 11.03 10.08 15.64
N ARG A 85 11.07 9.26 14.58
CA ARG A 85 9.93 8.39 14.20
C ARG A 85 9.94 7.11 15.03
N LYS A 86 8.78 6.47 15.24
CA LYS A 86 8.68 5.18 15.97
C LYS A 86 9.01 3.99 15.06
N TYR A 87 8.55 4.08 13.81
CA TYR A 87 8.63 3.07 12.77
C TYR A 87 9.04 3.73 11.45
N SER A 88 9.67 2.97 10.55
CA SER A 88 9.76 3.35 9.13
C SER A 88 8.36 3.30 8.48
N ASP A 89 8.21 3.83 7.27
CA ASP A 89 6.94 3.73 6.56
C ASP A 89 6.58 2.29 6.22
N PHE A 90 7.56 1.47 5.85
CA PHE A 90 7.37 0.04 5.61
C PHE A 90 6.87 -0.69 6.85
N GLU A 91 7.50 -0.47 7.99
CA GLU A 91 7.04 -1.02 9.27
C GLU A 91 5.65 -0.49 9.65
N SER A 92 5.40 0.80 9.47
CA SER A 92 4.12 1.44 9.79
C SER A 92 2.98 0.84 8.96
N LEU A 93 3.23 0.59 7.68
CA LEU A 93 2.26 0.00 6.77
C LEU A 93 2.00 -1.46 7.09
N CYS A 94 3.05 -2.24 7.39
CA CYS A 94 2.92 -3.68 7.65
C CYS A 94 2.41 -3.98 9.07
N SER A 95 2.43 -2.99 9.97
CA SER A 95 1.94 -3.14 11.34
C SER A 95 0.41 -3.18 11.39
N ILE A 96 -0.14 -4.38 11.45
CA ILE A 96 -1.57 -4.58 11.74
C ILE A 96 -1.81 -4.22 13.20
N ASN A 97 -2.38 -3.05 13.46
CA ASN A 97 -2.84 -2.61 14.78
C ASN A 97 -1.77 -2.57 15.89
N THR A 98 -0.78 -1.68 15.80
CA THR A 98 -0.20 -1.12 17.04
C THR A 98 -1.15 -0.11 17.68
N SER A 99 -2.43 -0.46 17.85
CA SER A 99 -3.38 0.25 18.70
C SER A 99 -3.35 -0.38 20.10
N SER A 100 -2.31 -0.07 20.85
CA SER A 100 -2.33 -0.21 22.30
C SER A 100 -1.81 1.08 22.93
N LYS A 101 -2.59 2.16 22.79
CA LYS A 101 -2.67 3.34 23.68
C LYS A 101 -3.66 4.38 23.13
N ASN A 102 -4.56 4.82 24.03
CA ASN A 102 -5.49 5.97 24.05
C ASN A 102 -5.96 6.58 22.71
N GLN A 103 -7.28 6.56 22.51
CA GLN A 103 -8.03 7.22 21.42
C GLN A 103 -7.81 8.74 21.28
N ASP A 104 -7.13 9.38 22.24
CA ASP A 104 -6.94 10.84 22.29
C ASP A 104 -5.53 11.30 21.86
N GLU A 105 -4.63 10.39 21.47
CA GLU A 105 -3.28 10.73 21.01
C GLU A 105 -3.03 10.30 19.56
N SER A 106 -2.92 11.31 18.70
CA SER A 106 -2.44 11.30 17.31
C SER A 106 -3.49 11.03 16.22
N ILE A 107 -3.77 12.12 15.51
CA ILE A 107 -4.12 12.13 14.08
C ILE A 107 -3.07 11.27 13.33
N GLY A 108 -3.54 10.34 12.50
CA GLY A 108 -2.70 9.55 11.59
C GLY A 108 -2.46 8.09 12.01
N ASN A 109 -3.50 7.25 11.98
CA ASN A 109 -3.35 5.80 11.93
C ASN A 109 -2.73 5.39 10.59
N LYS A 110 -1.39 5.45 10.46
CA LYS A 110 -0.68 4.91 9.29
C LYS A 110 -1.05 3.43 9.14
N GLY A 111 -1.51 3.04 7.94
CA GLY A 111 -1.90 1.67 7.60
C GLY A 111 -3.42 1.39 7.58
N VAL A 112 -4.26 2.19 8.24
CA VAL A 112 -5.72 2.00 8.15
C VAL A 112 -6.28 2.56 6.84
N GLY A 113 -5.85 3.76 6.45
CA GLY A 113 -6.24 4.35 5.16
C GLY A 113 -5.60 3.65 3.95
N PHE A 114 -4.59 2.81 4.14
CA PHE A 114 -4.08 2.00 3.03
C PHE A 114 -4.98 0.79 2.76
N LYS A 115 -5.60 0.21 3.80
CA LYS A 115 -6.50 -0.96 3.67
C LYS A 115 -7.71 -0.70 2.78
N SER A 116 -8.06 0.57 2.55
CA SER A 116 -9.15 0.94 1.65
C SER A 116 -8.87 0.55 0.18
N CYS A 117 -7.62 0.29 -0.22
CA CYS A 117 -7.32 -0.26 -1.56
C CYS A 117 -8.04 -1.57 -1.86
N TRP A 118 -8.34 -2.38 -0.83
CA TRP A 118 -9.06 -3.65 -0.96
C TRP A 118 -10.51 -3.50 -1.44
N GLU A 119 -11.04 -2.27 -1.52
CA GLU A 119 -12.31 -1.99 -2.19
C GLU A 119 -12.25 -2.18 -3.72
N TYR A 120 -11.06 -2.02 -4.30
CA TYR A 120 -10.84 -1.92 -5.73
C TYR A 120 -9.96 -3.02 -6.30
N THR A 121 -9.06 -3.56 -5.51
CA THR A 121 -8.10 -4.56 -5.97
C THR A 121 -7.86 -5.64 -4.91
N SER A 122 -7.46 -6.83 -5.34
CA SER A 122 -6.91 -7.87 -4.47
C SER A 122 -5.38 -7.87 -4.43
N GLU A 123 -4.71 -7.04 -5.24
CA GLU A 123 -3.26 -7.00 -5.41
C GLU A 123 -2.78 -5.56 -5.60
N VAL A 124 -1.87 -5.10 -4.73
CA VAL A 124 -1.29 -3.76 -4.81
C VAL A 124 0.23 -3.83 -4.75
N SER A 125 0.90 -3.12 -5.66
CA SER A 125 2.35 -2.93 -5.62
C SER A 125 2.68 -1.52 -5.14
N ILE A 126 3.69 -1.40 -4.29
CA ILE A 126 4.27 -0.13 -3.86
C ILE A 126 5.74 -0.20 -4.17
N CYS A 127 6.20 0.69 -5.05
CA CYS A 127 7.61 0.86 -5.36
C CYS A 127 8.07 2.26 -4.93
N SER A 128 9.31 2.34 -4.49
CA SER A 128 9.96 3.57 -4.08
C SER A 128 11.44 3.54 -4.39
N VAL A 129 12.11 4.68 -4.23
CA VAL A 129 13.57 4.80 -4.33
C VAL A 129 14.21 4.72 -2.93
N TYR A 130 15.33 4.02 -2.81
CA TYR A 130 16.19 4.01 -1.63
C TYR A 130 17.65 4.01 -2.07
N GLU A 131 18.42 5.03 -1.65
CA GLU A 131 19.83 5.23 -2.04
C GLU A 131 20.06 5.17 -3.56
N GLY A 132 19.14 5.76 -4.34
CA GLY A 132 19.21 5.81 -5.80
C GLY A 132 18.79 4.53 -6.51
N ARG A 133 18.31 3.51 -5.79
CA ARG A 133 17.81 2.25 -6.36
C ARG A 133 16.31 2.13 -6.17
N LYS A 134 15.62 1.59 -7.17
CA LYS A 134 14.20 1.25 -7.02
C LYS A 134 14.06 -0.05 -6.25
N TRP A 135 13.05 -0.10 -5.40
CA TRP A 135 12.68 -1.26 -4.62
C TRP A 135 11.18 -1.22 -4.39
N GLY A 136 10.58 -2.34 -4.02
CA GLY A 136 9.19 -2.31 -3.66
C GLY A 136 8.69 -3.59 -3.07
N PHE A 137 7.38 -3.66 -2.96
CA PHE A 137 6.70 -4.85 -2.51
C PHE A 137 5.28 -4.91 -3.04
N LYS A 138 4.77 -6.12 -3.09
CA LYS A 138 3.41 -6.44 -3.45
C LYS A 138 2.67 -7.01 -2.24
N MET A 139 1.42 -6.61 -2.08
CA MET A 139 0.52 -7.11 -1.04
C MET A 139 -0.74 -7.64 -1.66
N TYR A 140 -1.34 -8.61 -0.97
CA TYR A 140 -2.49 -9.36 -1.45
C TYR A 140 -3.59 -9.38 -0.40
N ASN A 141 -4.84 -9.20 -0.81
CA ASN A 141 -6.00 -9.50 0.02
C ASN A 141 -7.08 -10.21 -0.83
N PRO A 142 -7.33 -11.51 -0.60
CA PRO A 142 -6.70 -12.36 0.42
C PRO A 142 -5.26 -12.76 0.07
N LEU A 143 -4.38 -12.81 1.08
CA LEU A 143 -3.09 -13.49 0.96
C LEU A 143 -3.28 -14.99 1.21
N GLY A 144 -3.48 -15.73 0.12
CA GLY A 144 -3.75 -17.17 0.13
C GLY A 144 -2.50 -18.03 -0.07
N LYS A 145 -2.71 -19.36 -0.05
CA LYS A 145 -1.65 -20.34 -0.27
C LYS A 145 -0.99 -20.18 -1.64
N GLU A 146 -1.78 -19.93 -2.69
CA GLU A 146 -1.24 -19.79 -4.05
C GLU A 146 -0.22 -18.66 -4.15
N GLN A 147 -0.52 -17.50 -3.56
CA GLN A 147 0.38 -16.35 -3.53
C GLN A 147 1.62 -16.67 -2.67
N LEU A 148 1.43 -17.19 -1.46
CA LEU A 148 2.54 -17.56 -0.57
C LEU A 148 3.48 -18.59 -1.20
N ASP A 149 2.96 -19.57 -1.95
CA ASP A 149 3.78 -20.59 -2.58
C ASP A 149 4.76 -20.00 -3.62
N ARG A 150 4.42 -18.85 -4.22
CA ARG A 150 5.25 -18.15 -5.23
C ARG A 150 6.48 -17.48 -4.62
N PHE A 151 6.38 -16.87 -3.44
CA PHE A 151 7.45 -16.02 -2.90
C PHE A 151 7.90 -16.34 -1.46
N ALA A 152 7.08 -17.05 -0.67
CA ALA A 152 7.39 -17.29 0.73
C ALA A 152 8.54 -18.32 0.87
N SER A 153 9.42 -18.07 1.84
CA SER A 153 10.48 -18.99 2.21
C SER A 153 9.94 -20.27 2.85
N ASP A 154 10.76 -21.32 2.86
CA ASP A 154 10.44 -22.57 3.57
C ASP A 154 10.17 -22.32 5.06
N GLU A 155 10.88 -21.37 5.68
CA GLU A 155 10.65 -20.98 7.08
C GLU A 155 9.22 -20.48 7.34
N ILE A 156 8.70 -19.61 6.45
CA ILE A 156 7.31 -19.12 6.56
C ILE A 156 6.33 -20.26 6.35
N LYS A 157 6.58 -21.13 5.36
CA LYS A 157 5.73 -22.28 5.05
C LYS A 157 5.69 -23.27 6.22
N ASP A 158 6.84 -23.57 6.81
CA ASP A 158 7.00 -24.44 7.98
C ASP A 158 6.31 -23.85 9.22
N TRP A 159 6.35 -22.53 9.40
CA TRP A 159 5.63 -21.85 10.47
C TRP A 159 4.11 -21.99 10.33
N LEU A 160 3.58 -21.80 9.12
CA LEU A 160 2.13 -21.86 8.85
C LEU A 160 1.51 -23.25 9.02
N ILE A 161 2.31 -24.32 8.93
CA ILE A 161 1.83 -25.72 9.07
C ILE A 161 1.90 -26.25 10.51
N GLN A 162 2.42 -25.48 11.46
CA GLN A 162 2.36 -25.83 12.88
C GLN A 162 0.89 -25.89 13.35
N ASP A 163 0.53 -26.89 14.15
CA ASP A 163 -0.87 -27.26 14.45
C ASP A 163 -1.80 -26.07 14.80
N ASN A 164 -1.34 -25.14 15.64
CA ASN A 164 -2.12 -23.98 16.07
C ASN A 164 -2.32 -22.92 14.97
N TYR A 165 -1.36 -22.74 14.07
CA TYR A 165 -1.46 -21.79 12.96
C TYR A 165 -2.22 -22.40 11.78
N LEU A 166 -1.98 -23.69 11.51
CA LEU A 166 -2.65 -24.43 10.44
C LEU A 166 -4.17 -24.41 10.60
N GLU A 167 -4.69 -24.58 11.83
CA GLU A 167 -6.12 -24.49 12.11
C GLU A 167 -6.70 -23.12 11.71
N VAL A 168 -6.00 -22.03 12.06
CA VAL A 168 -6.42 -20.66 11.73
C VAL A 168 -6.40 -20.43 10.23
N VAL A 169 -5.32 -20.84 9.55
CA VAL A 169 -5.16 -20.69 8.11
C VAL A 169 -6.21 -21.51 7.35
N GLN A 170 -6.51 -22.74 7.78
CA GLN A 170 -7.55 -23.56 7.16
C GLN A 170 -8.94 -22.96 7.36
N ARG A 171 -9.23 -22.44 8.56
CA ARG A 171 -10.52 -21.81 8.86
C ARG A 171 -10.78 -20.58 7.99
N HIS A 172 -9.76 -19.75 7.77
CA HIS A 172 -9.90 -18.50 7.01
C HIS A 172 -9.51 -18.60 5.54
N SER A 173 -8.83 -19.68 5.14
CA SER A 173 -8.21 -19.87 3.82
C SER A 173 -7.22 -18.75 3.42
N LYS A 174 -6.70 -17.99 4.39
CA LYS A 174 -5.76 -16.89 4.18
C LYS A 174 -4.95 -16.58 5.43
N VAL A 175 -3.90 -15.79 5.27
CA VAL A 175 -3.16 -15.13 6.35
C VAL A 175 -3.41 -13.61 6.29
N PRO A 176 -3.05 -12.82 7.31
CA PRO A 176 -3.14 -11.37 7.24
C PRO A 176 -2.31 -10.80 6.09
N SER A 177 -2.91 -9.85 5.38
CA SER A 177 -2.41 -9.30 4.11
C SER A 177 -1.06 -8.58 4.24
N PHE A 178 -0.75 -8.12 5.46
CA PHE A 178 0.42 -7.28 5.76
C PHE A 178 1.59 -8.03 6.43
N TYR A 179 1.44 -9.32 6.72
CA TYR A 179 2.49 -10.10 7.40
C TYR A 179 3.68 -10.39 6.48
N PHE A 180 3.39 -10.75 5.23
CA PHE A 180 4.38 -11.22 4.28
C PHE A 180 4.25 -10.47 2.94
N PRO A 181 4.57 -9.17 2.89
CA PRO A 181 4.63 -8.45 1.62
C PRO A 181 5.68 -9.09 0.69
N GLU A 182 5.30 -9.46 -0.53
CA GLU A 182 6.23 -10.02 -1.52
C GLU A 182 7.23 -8.96 -1.95
N ARG A 183 8.54 -9.25 -1.88
CA ARG A 183 9.58 -8.30 -2.29
C ARG A 183 9.58 -8.13 -3.80
N LEU A 184 9.66 -6.89 -4.27
CA LEU A 184 9.93 -6.54 -5.66
C LEU A 184 11.35 -5.99 -5.78
N ASP A 185 12.10 -6.52 -6.73
CA ASP A 185 13.46 -6.05 -7.01
C ASP A 185 13.44 -4.82 -7.94
N GLU A 186 14.62 -4.26 -8.19
CA GLU A 186 14.77 -3.04 -8.98
C GLU A 186 14.16 -3.19 -10.38
N GLU A 187 14.38 -4.33 -11.04
CA GLU A 187 13.82 -4.64 -12.36
C GLU A 187 12.29 -4.72 -12.35
N ASP A 188 11.71 -5.33 -11.32
CA ASP A 188 10.25 -5.44 -11.16
C ASP A 188 9.60 -4.06 -10.94
N CYS A 189 10.32 -3.15 -10.28
CA CYS A 189 9.81 -1.81 -10.01
C CYS A 189 10.07 -0.84 -11.17
N GLU A 190 11.15 -1.00 -11.94
CA GLU A 190 11.56 -0.07 -13.02
C GLU A 190 10.42 0.25 -13.99
N VAL A 191 9.64 -0.78 -14.35
CA VAL A 191 8.50 -0.68 -15.28
C VAL A 191 7.44 0.31 -14.80
N TYR A 192 7.25 0.48 -13.49
CA TYR A 192 6.23 1.38 -12.95
C TYR A 192 6.65 2.85 -12.93
N PHE A 193 7.92 3.16 -13.14
CA PHE A 193 8.41 4.55 -13.16
C PHE A 193 8.58 5.11 -14.58
N THR A 194 8.48 4.26 -15.61
CA THR A 194 8.85 4.64 -16.98
C THR A 194 8.01 5.82 -17.50
N ASP A 195 6.72 5.84 -17.18
CA ASP A 195 5.80 6.89 -17.64
C ASP A 195 5.71 8.09 -16.69
N PHE A 196 6.46 8.05 -15.57
CA PHE A 196 6.36 9.03 -14.48
C PHE A 196 7.74 9.62 -14.16
N PRO A 197 8.28 10.48 -15.05
CA PRO A 197 9.64 10.99 -14.92
C PRO A 197 9.80 11.81 -13.63
N GLY A 198 10.75 11.40 -12.79
CA GLY A 198 11.02 12.03 -11.50
C GLY A 198 10.18 11.50 -10.34
N ALA A 199 9.25 10.57 -10.58
CA ALA A 199 8.56 9.91 -9.49
C ALA A 199 9.54 9.15 -8.60
N VAL A 200 9.32 9.23 -7.29
CA VAL A 200 10.12 8.52 -6.28
C VAL A 200 9.30 7.48 -5.52
N THR A 201 7.96 7.57 -5.59
CA THR A 201 7.03 6.57 -5.08
C THR A 201 5.96 6.32 -6.13
N VAL A 202 5.65 5.05 -6.40
CA VAL A 202 4.57 4.61 -7.29
C VAL A 202 3.78 3.52 -6.60
N ILE A 203 2.46 3.67 -6.57
CA ILE A 203 1.49 2.69 -6.07
C ILE A 203 0.65 2.21 -7.24
N VAL A 204 0.50 0.91 -7.40
CA VAL A 204 -0.24 0.29 -8.51
C VAL A 204 -1.26 -0.68 -7.97
N PHE A 205 -2.52 -0.44 -8.28
CA PHE A 205 -3.61 -1.38 -8.04
C PHE A 205 -3.73 -2.25 -9.28
N HIS A 206 -3.72 -3.57 -9.08
CA HIS A 206 -3.74 -4.54 -10.18
C HIS A 206 -5.10 -5.20 -10.31
N ASP A 207 -5.38 -5.78 -11.47
CA ASP A 207 -6.52 -6.66 -11.70
C ASP A 207 -7.86 -6.13 -11.19
N ILE A 208 -8.09 -4.81 -11.31
CA ILE A 208 -9.32 -4.16 -10.84
C ILE A 208 -10.53 -4.80 -11.53
N GLU A 209 -11.60 -5.09 -10.79
CA GLU A 209 -12.83 -5.64 -11.38
C GLU A 209 -13.45 -4.65 -12.38
N GLU A 210 -14.01 -5.12 -13.50
CA GLU A 210 -14.51 -4.22 -14.57
C GLU A 210 -15.54 -3.19 -14.07
N ASN A 211 -16.46 -3.60 -13.19
CA ASN A 211 -17.44 -2.70 -12.57
C ASN A 211 -16.78 -1.66 -11.64
N LYS A 212 -15.60 -1.95 -11.10
CA LYS A 212 -14.82 -1.06 -10.24
C LYS A 212 -13.95 -0.09 -11.04
N VAL A 213 -13.53 -0.46 -12.26
CA VAL A 213 -12.87 0.45 -13.19
C VAL A 213 -13.79 1.64 -13.50
N ALA A 214 -15.05 1.37 -13.84
CA ALA A 214 -16.03 2.44 -14.12
C ALA A 214 -16.28 3.36 -12.91
N ASP A 215 -16.36 2.79 -11.69
CA ASP A 215 -16.48 3.59 -10.45
C ASP A 215 -15.24 4.47 -10.21
N LEU A 216 -14.03 3.96 -10.49
CA LEU A 216 -12.80 4.75 -10.37
C LEU A 216 -12.74 5.87 -11.43
N GLU A 217 -13.15 5.59 -12.66
CA GLU A 217 -13.21 6.57 -13.74
C GLU A 217 -14.11 7.74 -13.34
N GLU A 218 -15.34 7.48 -12.90
CA GLU A 218 -16.27 8.50 -12.42
C GLU A 218 -15.66 9.32 -11.26
N LYS A 219 -15.01 8.66 -10.29
CA LYS A 219 -14.38 9.34 -9.14
C LYS A 219 -13.19 10.20 -9.53
N ILE A 220 -12.37 9.76 -10.50
CA ILE A 220 -11.24 10.52 -11.00
C ILE A 220 -11.73 11.72 -11.80
N GLU A 221 -12.76 11.57 -12.62
CA GLU A 221 -13.40 12.67 -13.34
C GLU A 221 -14.06 13.69 -12.38
N GLU A 222 -14.77 13.21 -11.37
CA GLU A 222 -15.33 14.05 -10.31
C GLU A 222 -14.21 14.82 -9.61
N PHE A 223 -13.12 14.15 -9.25
CA PHE A 223 -11.97 14.78 -8.64
C PHE A 223 -11.34 15.85 -9.55
N ALA A 224 -11.17 15.55 -10.84
CA ALA A 224 -10.63 16.47 -11.83
C ALA A 224 -11.50 17.74 -11.98
N SER A 225 -12.83 17.60 -11.91
CA SER A 225 -13.75 18.74 -11.96
C SER A 225 -13.64 19.68 -10.75
N HIS A 226 -13.19 19.16 -9.59
CA HIS A 226 -13.00 19.90 -8.35
C HIS A 226 -11.54 20.24 -8.04
N GLN A 227 -10.62 19.93 -8.95
CA GLN A 227 -9.16 20.03 -8.75
C GLN A 227 -8.71 21.41 -8.24
N ILE A 228 -9.30 22.49 -8.75
CA ILE A 228 -8.91 23.86 -8.41
C ILE A 228 -9.13 24.14 -6.92
N PHE A 229 -10.24 23.65 -6.36
CA PHE A 229 -10.54 23.84 -4.94
C PHE A 229 -9.58 23.04 -4.06
N PHE A 230 -9.19 21.84 -4.51
CA PHE A 230 -8.23 21.02 -3.80
C PHE A 230 -6.84 21.67 -3.85
N VAL A 231 -6.30 21.95 -5.03
CA VAL A 231 -4.99 22.60 -5.22
C VAL A 231 -4.90 23.93 -4.45
N GLN A 232 -5.95 24.74 -4.43
CA GLN A 232 -5.97 25.98 -3.64
C GLN A 232 -5.97 25.75 -2.13
N GLN A 233 -6.55 24.64 -1.63
CA GLN A 233 -6.36 24.25 -0.23
C GLN A 233 -4.95 23.75 0.03
N LEU A 234 -4.33 23.05 -0.94
CA LEU A 234 -2.95 22.55 -0.83
C LEU A 234 -1.91 23.68 -0.78
N GLU A 235 -2.01 24.65 -1.69
CA GLU A 235 -1.16 25.84 -1.69
C GLU A 235 -1.22 26.57 -0.35
N LYS A 236 -2.42 26.64 0.26
CA LYS A 236 -2.62 27.29 1.56
C LYS A 236 -2.15 26.47 2.75
N LEU A 237 -2.20 25.14 2.69
CA LEU A 237 -1.89 24.25 3.82
C LEU A 237 -0.39 23.91 3.88
N GLN A 238 0.29 23.84 2.75
CA GLN A 238 1.68 23.35 2.68
C GLN A 238 2.68 24.34 2.08
N ASP A 239 2.25 25.53 1.60
CA ASP A 239 3.11 26.50 0.91
C ASP A 239 3.89 25.87 -0.27
N LYS A 240 3.30 24.84 -0.88
CA LYS A 240 3.84 24.09 -2.02
C LYS A 240 2.94 24.29 -3.23
N ASN A 241 3.56 24.53 -4.38
CA ASN A 241 2.87 24.52 -5.68
C ASN A 241 2.99 23.12 -6.27
N VAL A 242 1.95 22.30 -6.12
CA VAL A 242 1.93 20.91 -6.56
C VAL A 242 1.08 20.78 -7.83
N GLU A 243 1.68 20.27 -8.89
CA GLU A 243 1.04 19.92 -10.15
C GLU A 243 0.40 18.54 -10.05
N LEU A 244 -0.90 18.48 -10.31
CA LEU A 244 -1.65 17.22 -10.36
C LEU A 244 -1.93 16.83 -11.81
N ASN A 245 -1.42 15.67 -12.22
CA ASN A 245 -1.65 15.07 -13.52
C ASN A 245 -2.67 13.93 -13.39
N LEU A 246 -3.89 14.14 -13.89
CA LEU A 246 -4.94 13.12 -13.93
C LEU A 246 -5.14 12.62 -15.36
N SER A 247 -5.23 11.30 -15.53
CA SER A 247 -5.45 10.69 -16.85
C SER A 247 -6.25 9.37 -16.74
N VAL A 248 -6.99 9.07 -17.81
CA VAL A 248 -7.73 7.81 -18.00
C VAL A 248 -7.49 7.33 -19.42
N GLY A 249 -7.21 6.03 -19.60
CA GLY A 249 -6.94 5.42 -20.92
C GLY A 249 -5.46 5.37 -21.26
N ASP A 250 -5.10 5.28 -22.54
CA ASP A 250 -3.70 5.23 -22.96
C ASP A 250 -2.93 6.53 -22.61
N TYR A 251 -1.68 6.38 -22.16
CA TYR A 251 -0.70 7.47 -22.08
C TYR A 251 -0.27 7.95 -23.47
N PHE A 252 0.14 9.22 -23.54
CA PHE A 252 0.59 9.96 -24.74
C PHE A 252 1.64 9.24 -25.61
#